data_AF-D4L9X7-F1
#
_entry.id   AF-D4L9X7-F1
#
_cell.length_a   1.000
_cell.length_b   1.000
_cell.length_c   1.000
_cell.angle_alpha   90.00
_cell.angle_beta   90.00
_cell.angle_gamma   90.00
#
_symmetry.space_group_name_H-M   'P 1'
#
loop_
_entity.id
_entity.type
_entity.pdbx_description
1 polymer ?
#
loop_
_entity_poly.entity_id
_entity_poly.type
_entity_poly.pdbx_seq_one_letter_code
_entity_poly.pdbx_strand_id
1 'polypeptide(L)' 'MTKRECAIVTAYTGFSMLKGNDLGHLYRYLSGFIGRPVYSHEIPAVAEAYREQIKQDFLALCRNATDTEVDADG' A
#
# COMPACT_ATOMS: atom_id res chain seq x y z
N MET A 1 -4.02 -8.93 -5.99
CA MET A 1 -3.15 -7.99 -5.26
C MET A 1 -2.15 -8.72 -4.39
N THR A 2 -0.89 -8.29 -4.34
CA THR A 2 0.16 -8.77 -3.44
C THR A 2 0.18 -8.00 -2.11
N LYS A 3 0.90 -8.49 -1.09
CA LYS A 3 1.02 -7.81 0.21
C LYS A 3 1.67 -6.42 0.12
N ARG A 4 2.62 -6.23 -0.81
CA ARG A 4 3.21 -4.92 -1.10
C ARG A 4 2.16 -3.96 -1.67
N GLU A 5 1.30 -4.44 -2.56
CA GLU A 5 0.22 -3.63 -3.14
C GLU A 5 -0.82 -3.27 -2.09
N CYS A 6 -1.16 -4.20 -1.19
CA CYS A 6 -1.98 -3.91 -0.02
C CYS A 6 -1.35 -2.84 0.90
N ALA A 7 -0.02 -2.82 1.03
CA ALA A 7 0.68 -1.77 1.78
C ALA A 7 0.56 -0.40 1.12
N ILE A 8 0.69 -0.32 -0.21
CA ILE A 8 0.48 0.92 -0.98
C ILE A 8 -0.96 1.43 -0.80
N VAL A 9 -1.97 0.56 -0.94
CA VAL A 9 -3.38 0.94 -0.73
C VAL A 9 -3.62 1.42 0.69
N THR A 10 -3.08 0.72 1.69
CA THR A 10 -3.20 1.11 3.11
C THR A 10 -2.56 2.48 3.35
N ALA A 11 -1.36 2.72 2.81
CA ALA A 11 -0.66 3.99 2.95
C ALA A 11 -1.39 5.15 2.27
N TYR A 12 -1.99 4.93 1.10
CA TYR A 12 -2.69 6.00 0.36
C TYR A 12 -4.07 6.34 0.94
N THR A 13 -4.82 5.31 1.34
CA THR A 13 -6.24 5.44 1.71
C THR A 13 -6.48 5.49 3.22
N GLY A 14 -5.54 5.01 4.02
CA GLY A 14 -5.70 4.81 5.46
C GLY A 14 -6.50 3.57 5.86
N PHE A 15 -7.10 2.84 4.91
CA PHE A 15 -7.82 1.60 5.20
C PHE A 15 -6.86 0.41 5.27
N SER A 16 -6.85 -0.28 6.41
CA SER A 16 -5.93 -1.41 6.63
C SER A 16 -6.32 -2.62 5.80
N MET A 17 -5.52 -2.92 4.77
CA MET A 17 -5.61 -4.15 3.96
C MET A 17 -4.72 -5.27 4.49
N LEU A 18 -4.01 -5.03 5.61
CA LEU A 18 -3.02 -5.91 6.22
C LEU A 18 -3.37 -6.10 7.71
N LYS A 19 -2.93 -7.23 8.29
CA LYS A 19 -3.15 -7.55 9.72
C LYS A 19 -2.02 -8.41 10.28
N GLY A 20 -1.80 -8.34 11.59
CA GLY A 20 -0.78 -9.13 12.28
C GLY A 20 0.60 -8.93 11.64
N ASN A 21 1.30 -10.04 11.37
CA ASN A 21 2.64 -10.02 10.78
C ASN A 21 2.69 -9.35 9.39
N ASP A 22 1.58 -9.32 8.66
CA ASP A 22 1.53 -8.68 7.34
C ASP A 22 1.68 -7.16 7.42
N LEU A 23 1.44 -6.54 8.58
CA LEU A 23 1.68 -5.10 8.76
C LEU A 23 3.15 -4.73 8.52
N GLY A 24 4.09 -5.69 8.67
CA GLY A 24 5.50 -5.51 8.33
C GLY A 24 5.74 -4.99 6.90
N HIS A 25 4.83 -5.31 5.96
CA HIS A 25 4.90 -4.78 4.60
C HIS A 25 4.61 -3.28 4.51
N LEU A 26 3.69 -2.76 5.32
CA LEU A 26 3.42 -1.32 5.43
C LEU A 26 4.63 -0.59 6.01
N TYR A 27 5.18 -1.09 7.12
CA TYR A 27 6.38 -0.50 7.73
C TYR A 27 7.55 -0.48 6.76
N ARG A 28 7.81 -1.60 6.07
CA ARG A 28 8.90 -1.69 5.08
C ARG A 28 8.70 -0.73 3.92
N TYR A 29 7.48 -0.64 3.40
CA TYR A 29 7.14 0.28 2.31
C TYR A 29 7.41 1.74 2.71
N LEU A 30 6.88 2.18 3.86
CA LEU A 30 7.07 3.55 4.34
C LEU A 30 8.53 3.87 4.73
N SER A 31 9.23 2.88 5.30
CA SER A 31 10.66 3.00 5.63
C SER A 31 11.52 3.25 4.38
N GLY A 32 11.08 2.77 3.21
CA GLY A 32 11.75 3.00 1.94
C GLY A 32 11.83 4.48 1.53
N PHE A 33 10.86 5.30 1.93
CA PHE A 33 10.88 6.75 1.67
C PHE A 33 11.84 7.49 2.59
N ILE A 34 11.87 7.13 3.88
CA ILE A 34 12.62 7.87 4.90
C ILE A 34 14.03 7.33 5.15
N GLY A 35 14.38 6.14 4.64
CA GLY A 35 15.70 5.53 4.80
C GLY A 35 15.99 4.98 6.21
N ARG A 36 14.98 4.90 7.09
CA ARG A 36 15.06 4.33 8.43
C ARG A 36 13.78 3.58 8.79
N PRO A 37 13.77 2.73 9.84
CA PRO A 37 12.53 2.14 10.34
C PRO A 37 11.50 3.21 10.73
N VAL A 38 10.25 2.98 10.32
CA VAL A 38 9.06 3.74 10.72
C VAL A 38 8.41 3.08 11.93
N TYR A 39 8.01 3.88 12.93
CA TYR A 39 7.20 3.43 14.05
C TYR A 39 5.70 3.69 13.83
N SER A 40 4.84 2.92 14.49
CA SER A 40 3.39 2.94 14.24
C SER A 40 2.74 4.31 14.37
N HIS A 41 3.19 5.11 15.34
CA HIS A 41 2.68 6.47 15.57
C HIS A 41 3.18 7.48 14.52
N GLU A 42 4.24 7.16 13.78
CA GLU A 42 4.77 8.01 12.70
C GLU A 42 4.05 7.76 11.37
N ILE A 43 3.40 6.61 11.20
CA ILE A 43 2.76 6.19 9.94
C ILE A 43 1.88 7.29 9.33
N PRO A 44 0.95 7.94 10.07
CA PRO A 44 0.09 8.98 9.49
C PRO A 44 0.90 10.17 8.96
N ALA A 45 1.90 10.62 9.72
CA ALA A 45 2.75 11.75 9.34
C ALA A 45 3.64 11.43 8.12
N VAL A 46 4.21 10.22 8.07
CA VAL A 46 5.01 9.76 6.93
C VAL A 46 4.13 9.58 5.69
N ALA A 47 2.96 8.97 5.82
CA ALA A 47 2.03 8.79 4.71
C ALA A 47 1.57 10.13 4.11
N GLU A 48 1.33 11.14 4.96
CA GLU A 48 0.99 12.48 4.50
C GLU A 48 2.17 13.19 3.84
N ALA A 49 3.37 13.12 4.44
CA ALA A 49 4.57 13.77 3.91
C ALA A 49 4.98 13.24 2.51
N TYR A 50 4.71 11.97 2.22
CA TYR A 50 5.00 11.32 0.94
C TYR A 50 3.75 10.99 0.12
N ARG A 51 2.64 11.70 0.39
CA ARG A 51 1.33 11.39 -0.18
C ARG A 51 1.32 11.39 -1.70
N GLU A 52 2.04 12.31 -2.35
CA GLU A 52 2.07 12.38 -3.81
C GLU A 52 2.85 11.20 -4.42
N GLN A 53 3.98 10.80 -3.83
CA GLN A 53 4.71 9.60 -4.28
C GLN A 53 3.87 8.34 -4.10
N ILE A 54 3.25 8.19 -2.93
CA ILE A 54 2.37 7.06 -2.62
C ILE A 54 1.16 7.03 -3.57
N LYS A 55 0.62 8.20 -3.95
CA LYS A 55 -0.45 8.32 -4.95
C LYS A 55 0.00 7.83 -6.32
N GLN A 56 1.23 8.15 -6.76
CA GLN A 56 1.73 7.65 -8.04
C GLN A 56 1.85 6.12 -8.03
N ASP A 57 2.34 5.55 -6.94
CA ASP A 57 2.38 4.09 -6.76
C ASP A 57 0.97 3.49 -6.78
N PHE A 58 0.01 4.10 -6.08
CA PHE A 58 -1.39 3.67 -6.09
C PHE A 58 -2.01 3.73 -7.49
N LEU A 59 -1.79 4.81 -8.25
CA LEU A 59 -2.28 4.94 -9.62
C LEU A 59 -1.63 3.92 -10.55
N ALA A 60 -0.35 3.60 -10.36
CA ALA A 60 0.31 2.54 -11.10
C ALA A 60 -0.32 1.17 -10.83
N LEU A 61 -0.72 0.88 -9.57
CA LEU A 61 -1.49 -0.32 -9.26
C LEU A 61 -2.82 -0.36 -10.01
N CYS A 62 -3.58 0.74 -9.99
CA CYS A 62 -4.87 0.80 -10.67
C CYS A 62 -4.74 0.64 -12.19
N ARG A 63 -3.72 1.24 -12.81
CA ARG A 63 -3.50 1.14 -14.27
C ARG A 63 -3.12 -0.27 -14.72
N ASN A 64 -2.49 -1.03 -13.83
CA ASN A 64 -2.08 -2.41 -14.10
C ASN A 64 -3.12 -3.44 -13.63
N ALA A 65 -4.28 -2.99 -13.12
CA ALA A 65 -5.36 -3.89 -12.76
C ALA A 65 -5.95 -4.51 -14.03
N THR A 66 -5.95 -5.84 -14.07
CA THR A 66 -6.56 -6.62 -15.16
C THR A 66 -7.85 -7.24 -14.65
N ASP A 67 -8.88 -7.28 -15.49
CA ASP A 67 -10.07 -8.08 -15.21
C ASP A 67 -9.67 -9.57 -15.18
N THR A 68 -10.03 -10.26 -14.10
CA THR A 68 -10.15 -11.71 -14.14
C THR A 68 -11.59 -12.00 -14.51
N GLU A 69 -11.89 -12.06 -15.81
CA GLU A 69 -13.10 -12.71 -16.30
C GLU A 69 -13.05 -14.16 -15.80
N VAL A 70 -13.80 -14.46 -14.74
CA VAL A 70 -14.31 -15.81 -14.57
C VAL A 70 -15.57 -15.82 -15.40
N ASP A 71 -15.45 -16.24 -16.66
CA ASP A 71 -16.58 -16.71 -17.44
C ASP A 71 -17.26 -17.83 -16.63
N ALA A 72 -18.26 -17.44 -15.84
CA ALA A 72 -19.27 -18.36 -15.38
C ALA A 72 -20.17 -18.63 -16.60
N ASP A 73 -19.75 -19.62 -17.37
CA ASP A 73 -20.50 -20.27 -18.43
C ASP A 73 -21.93 -20.61 -17.98
N GLY A 74 -22.89 -20.26 -18.84
CA GLY A 74 -24.09 -21.01 -19.18
C GLY A 74 -25.09 -21.39 -18.09
#